data_AF-A0A2V9ZE59-F1
#
_entry.id   AF-A0A2V9ZE59-F1
#
_cell.length_a   1.000
_cell.length_b   1.000
_cell.length_c   1.000
_cell.angle_alpha   90.00
_cell.angle_beta   90.00
_cell.angle_gamma   90.00
#
_symmetry.space_group_name_H-M   'P 1'
#
loop_
_entity.id
_entity.type
_entity.pdbx_description
1 polymer ?
#
loop_
_entity_poly.entity_id
_entity_poly.type
_entity_poly.pdbx_seq_one_letter_code
_entity_poly.pdbx_strand_id
1 'polypeptide(L)'
;MPIPTQPAKFRSCGPAGKDGCNDLEFNELGGTRLPGSTGSKVTARAEPPTDPVQETPRLPVAADTAITANRAPSMSSGWLTTSERDALWKQIQRGMPYDDAVRLMKFNKLGAGMGVKFELTSRLLEPKPRADAPPPTLLAESFANPIEQELVDEINTLYRQYDSLCLMEFWRMSDFMRDMFGKAADQANAGKQGGDLTGWSLYKNLRPLYRKAGYDSPFEELNKIQKTTFLGVTIGTGVHPDLAKVLDAAAQKLPAGFRFNPGVFIGGFWPRAISDNKSDLSNHAVGKAIDIDDRGNPQFSTHEAREIDEVLKWLKAQKDKGAWWAEGPLRGPWPMAESFLGGPSTPTRDGIIQAYQKIKDNSEWIQAFLSAMLPMRATLKKNAAGKSLQKAVSDFDKAQKLGDSGNGDAGGQAKDELETSQNLEKLIGALGRAAPPVKAEDGAKNGIVSLSVEVFLALWEAGARSGLEYDHKKDGMHFEVRPELDSRGKKQKY
;
A
#
# COMPACT_ATOMS: atom_id res chain seq x y z
N MET A 1 -11.07 -45.15 8.69
CA MET A 1 -11.74 -43.96 8.13
C MET A 1 -10.69 -42.90 7.88
N PRO A 2 -10.63 -42.24 6.72
CA PRO A 2 -9.62 -41.21 6.47
C PRO A 2 -9.98 -39.94 7.24
N ILE A 3 -9.02 -39.41 8.00
CA ILE A 3 -9.11 -38.14 8.73
C ILE A 3 -8.89 -37.00 7.70
N PRO A 4 -9.77 -35.99 7.64
CA PRO A 4 -9.65 -34.93 6.64
C PRO A 4 -8.46 -34.00 6.93
N THR A 5 -7.64 -33.75 5.92
CA THR A 5 -6.43 -32.91 5.92
C THR A 5 -6.71 -31.47 5.48
N GLN A 6 -7.66 -30.78 6.11
CA GLN A 6 -7.79 -29.33 5.93
C GLN A 6 -7.77 -28.60 7.28
N PRO A 7 -6.98 -27.50 7.40
CA PRO A 7 -7.06 -26.66 8.58
C PRO A 7 -8.41 -25.93 8.61
N ALA A 8 -9.06 -25.94 9.76
CA ALA A 8 -10.31 -25.22 10.01
C ALA A 8 -10.09 -23.71 9.83
N LYS A 9 -10.91 -23.09 8.98
CA LYS A 9 -10.99 -21.64 8.83
C LYS A 9 -11.96 -21.08 9.87
N PHE A 10 -11.58 -20.01 10.56
CA PHE A 10 -12.49 -19.24 11.41
C PHE A 10 -12.66 -17.81 10.89
N ARG A 11 -13.91 -17.34 10.94
CA ARG A 11 -14.37 -15.97 10.60
C ARG A 11 -15.02 -15.39 11.85
N SER A 12 -14.80 -14.10 12.12
CA SER A 12 -15.70 -13.30 12.94
C SER A 12 -16.14 -12.04 12.16
N CYS A 13 -17.38 -11.64 12.35
CA CYS A 13 -18.03 -10.52 11.67
C CYS A 13 -18.28 -9.40 12.69
N GLY A 14 -17.55 -8.29 12.58
CA GLY A 14 -17.88 -6.99 13.18
C GLY A 14 -18.29 -5.98 12.09
N PRO A 15 -18.83 -4.79 12.42
CA PRO A 15 -19.48 -3.89 11.47
C PRO A 15 -18.47 -3.06 10.66
N ALA A 16 -17.47 -3.73 10.11
CA ALA A 16 -16.65 -3.24 9.02
C ALA A 16 -16.98 -4.10 7.81
N GLY A 17 -17.39 -3.47 6.71
CA GLY A 17 -17.62 -4.18 5.45
C GLY A 17 -16.40 -5.00 5.05
N LYS A 18 -16.63 -6.30 4.87
CA LYS A 18 -15.92 -7.36 4.13
C LYS A 18 -14.37 -7.43 4.00
N ASP A 19 -13.57 -6.40 4.22
CA ASP A 19 -12.14 -6.39 3.82
C ASP A 19 -11.15 -5.96 4.93
N GLY A 20 -11.39 -6.30 6.20
CA GLY A 20 -10.46 -5.91 7.27
C GLY A 20 -10.53 -6.75 8.53
N CYS A 21 -10.01 -7.97 8.49
CA CYS A 21 -9.59 -8.72 9.67
C CYS A 21 -8.09 -8.96 9.57
N ASN A 22 -7.30 -8.39 10.48
CA ASN A 22 -5.90 -8.76 10.65
C ASN A 22 -5.82 -9.82 11.75
N ASP A 23 -5.35 -11.01 11.39
CA ASP A 23 -4.88 -12.01 12.35
C ASP A 23 -3.47 -11.57 12.78
N LEU A 24 -3.29 -11.20 14.05
CA LEU A 24 -1.97 -11.06 14.65
C LEU A 24 -1.48 -12.46 15.03
N GLU A 25 -0.65 -13.07 14.19
CA GLU A 25 0.09 -14.27 14.56
C GLU A 25 1.35 -13.88 15.35
N PHE A 26 1.48 -14.43 16.56
CA PHE A 26 2.56 -14.15 17.52
C PHE A 26 3.95 -14.69 17.09
N ASN A 27 4.13 -15.07 15.81
CA ASN A 27 5.32 -15.77 15.31
C ASN A 27 6.35 -14.87 14.60
N GLU A 28 6.27 -13.54 14.71
CA GLU A 28 7.21 -12.63 14.01
C GLU A 28 8.46 -12.25 14.81
N LEU A 29 8.89 -13.09 15.77
CA LEU A 29 10.28 -13.10 16.25
C LEU A 29 11.06 -14.21 15.54
N GLY A 30 11.52 -13.91 14.32
CA GLY A 30 12.51 -14.72 13.61
C GLY A 30 11.93 -15.86 12.75
N GLY A 31 11.68 -15.56 11.48
CA GLY A 31 11.36 -16.58 10.48
C GLY A 31 11.16 -15.98 9.09
N THR A 32 12.18 -16.07 8.24
CA THR A 32 12.10 -15.70 6.83
C THR A 32 11.16 -16.63 6.06
N ARG A 33 10.22 -16.09 5.25
CA ARG A 33 9.96 -16.58 3.87
C ARG A 33 9.00 -15.71 3.01
N LEU A 34 9.54 -15.35 1.84
CA LEU A 34 9.03 -15.23 0.45
C LEU A 34 7.81 -14.35 0.07
N PRO A 35 7.87 -13.72 -1.12
CA PRO A 35 7.28 -12.41 -1.39
C PRO A 35 6.03 -12.45 -2.26
N GLY A 36 5.21 -11.41 -2.15
CA GLY A 36 4.11 -11.14 -3.07
C GLY A 36 3.16 -10.08 -2.54
N SER A 37 3.57 -8.81 -2.54
CA SER A 37 2.66 -7.69 -2.33
C SER A 37 3.27 -6.39 -2.85
N THR A 38 2.51 -5.61 -3.62
CA THR A 38 3.00 -4.50 -4.43
C THR A 38 2.44 -3.16 -3.97
N GLY A 39 3.22 -2.44 -3.17
CA GLY A 39 3.14 -0.99 -3.03
C GLY A 39 4.53 -0.46 -2.64
N SER A 40 4.69 0.86 -2.58
CA SER A 40 5.93 1.52 -2.17
C SER A 40 6.38 1.05 -0.78
N LYS A 41 7.28 0.05 -0.73
CA LYS A 41 7.82 -0.52 0.50
C LYS A 41 9.06 0.24 0.91
N VAL A 42 9.23 0.42 2.21
CA VAL A 42 10.51 0.82 2.75
C VAL A 42 11.51 -0.32 2.61
N THR A 43 12.68 -0.02 2.05
CA THR A 43 13.81 -0.94 1.99
C THR A 43 14.64 -0.91 3.28
N ALA A 44 15.09 -2.08 3.75
CA ALA A 44 15.93 -2.19 4.94
C ALA A 44 17.23 -1.37 4.82
N ARG A 45 17.62 -0.70 5.91
CA ARG A 45 18.87 0.08 6.00
C ARG A 45 20.09 -0.87 5.94
N ALA A 46 21.12 -0.49 5.18
CA ALA A 46 22.40 -1.20 5.21
C ALA A 46 23.18 -0.86 6.50
N GLU A 47 23.76 -1.87 7.13
CA GLU A 47 24.69 -1.70 8.26
C GLU A 47 25.93 -0.88 7.84
N PRO A 48 26.49 -0.05 8.74
CA PRO A 48 27.71 0.69 8.46
C PRO A 48 28.90 -0.28 8.24
N PRO A 49 29.89 0.10 7.42
CA PRO A 49 31.06 -0.73 7.18
C PRO A 49 31.83 -0.94 8.47
N THR A 50 32.11 -2.20 8.81
CA THR A 50 33.09 -2.57 9.82
C THR A 50 34.50 -2.35 9.27
N ASP A 51 35.27 -1.50 9.94
CA ASP A 51 36.71 -1.33 9.68
C ASP A 51 37.45 -2.67 9.89
N PRO A 52 38.54 -2.93 9.16
CA PRO A 52 39.29 -4.17 9.27
C PRO A 52 40.03 -4.24 10.61
N VAL A 53 39.61 -5.17 11.47
CA VAL A 53 40.29 -5.48 12.74
C VAL A 53 41.67 -6.07 12.45
N GLN A 54 42.72 -5.41 12.96
CA GLN A 54 44.09 -5.91 12.99
C GLN A 54 44.20 -7.19 13.82
N GLU A 55 44.86 -8.20 13.26
CA GLU A 55 45.20 -9.46 13.93
C GLU A 55 46.19 -9.22 15.09
N THR A 56 45.93 -9.86 16.23
CA THR A 56 46.92 -10.08 17.30
C THR A 56 47.01 -11.56 17.64
N PRO A 57 48.16 -12.03 18.17
CA PRO A 57 48.69 -13.36 17.89
C PRO A 57 48.15 -14.46 18.81
N ARG A 58 48.06 -15.67 18.24
CA ARG A 58 47.73 -16.93 18.91
C ARG A 58 48.91 -17.50 19.70
N LEU A 59 48.67 -17.95 20.93
CA LEU A 59 49.42 -19.00 21.66
C LEU A 59 48.46 -19.69 22.67
N PRO A 60 48.77 -20.89 23.21
CA PRO A 60 48.63 -22.18 22.55
C PRO A 60 47.58 -23.08 23.23
N VAL A 61 47.20 -24.12 22.50
CA VAL A 61 46.32 -25.21 22.89
C VAL A 61 46.92 -26.02 24.05
N ALA A 62 46.15 -26.23 25.12
CA ALA A 62 46.30 -27.37 26.01
C ALA A 62 45.09 -28.29 25.82
N ALA A 63 45.38 -29.54 25.47
CA ALA A 63 44.44 -30.60 25.18
C ALA A 63 43.98 -31.32 26.46
N ASP A 64 42.93 -32.12 26.27
CA ASP A 64 42.47 -33.25 27.09
C ASP A 64 41.49 -32.97 28.24
N THR A 65 40.20 -33.02 27.90
CA THR A 65 39.38 -34.19 28.26
C THR A 65 38.11 -34.25 27.42
N ALA A 66 38.22 -34.85 26.23
CA ALA A 66 37.07 -35.52 25.64
C ALA A 66 36.92 -36.87 26.36
N ILE A 67 35.79 -37.05 27.05
CA ILE A 67 34.99 -38.28 27.21
C ILE A 67 34.03 -37.98 28.36
N THR A 68 32.83 -37.54 28.01
CA THR A 68 31.59 -37.93 28.71
C THR A 68 30.40 -37.61 27.81
N ALA A 69 29.98 -38.67 27.12
CA ALA A 69 28.61 -39.01 26.79
C ALA A 69 27.61 -37.87 26.51
N ASN A 70 27.18 -37.84 25.25
CA ASN A 70 25.77 -37.65 24.87
C ASN A 70 24.82 -38.29 25.90
N ARG A 71 24.37 -37.50 26.87
CA ARG A 71 23.14 -37.74 27.61
C ARG A 71 22.33 -36.47 27.49
N ALA A 72 21.27 -36.54 26.69
CA ALA A 72 20.15 -35.61 26.84
C ALA A 72 19.83 -35.51 28.35
N PRO A 73 19.64 -34.30 28.90
CA PRO A 73 19.15 -34.19 30.27
C PRO A 73 17.90 -35.07 30.36
N SER A 74 17.80 -35.91 31.38
CA SER A 74 16.66 -36.82 31.52
C SER A 74 15.40 -35.99 31.67
N MET A 75 14.75 -35.70 30.55
CA MET A 75 13.46 -35.06 30.45
C MET A 75 12.38 -36.09 30.76
N SER A 76 12.37 -36.55 32.01
CA SER A 76 11.24 -37.25 32.62
C SER A 76 10.21 -36.26 33.18
N SER A 77 10.11 -35.08 32.57
CA SER A 77 9.03 -34.17 32.86
C SER A 77 7.79 -34.74 32.15
N GLY A 78 6.97 -35.51 32.86
CA GLY A 78 5.81 -36.26 32.34
C GLY A 78 4.70 -35.42 31.70
N TRP A 79 4.95 -34.14 31.42
CA TRP A 79 4.01 -33.19 30.82
C TRP A 79 4.11 -33.14 29.29
N LEU A 80 5.11 -33.76 28.64
CA LEU A 80 5.25 -33.80 27.18
C LEU A 80 5.14 -35.22 26.61
N THR A 81 4.34 -35.38 25.57
CA THR A 81 4.32 -36.59 24.74
C THR A 81 5.64 -36.72 23.97
N THR A 82 5.89 -37.90 23.40
CA THR A 82 7.11 -38.16 22.63
C THR A 82 7.19 -37.26 21.38
N SER A 83 6.08 -37.04 20.67
CA SER A 83 6.03 -36.16 19.50
C SER A 83 6.28 -34.68 19.86
N GLU A 84 5.81 -34.23 21.03
CA GLU A 84 6.06 -32.87 21.51
C GLU A 84 7.50 -32.65 21.95
N ARG A 85 8.14 -33.66 22.54
CA ARG A 85 9.57 -33.62 22.84
C ARG A 85 10.41 -33.52 21.58
N ASP A 86 10.04 -34.24 20.52
CA ASP A 86 10.71 -34.16 19.22
C ASP A 86 10.52 -32.79 18.55
N ALA A 87 9.33 -32.18 18.69
CA ALA A 87 9.05 -30.84 18.18
C ALA A 87 9.85 -29.76 18.93
N LEU A 88 9.91 -29.85 20.26
CA LEU A 88 10.75 -28.99 21.10
C LEU A 88 12.22 -29.11 20.70
N TRP A 89 12.71 -30.34 20.49
CA TRP A 89 14.10 -30.55 20.12
C TRP A 89 14.45 -29.94 18.76
N LYS A 90 13.53 -30.01 17.79
CA LYS A 90 13.72 -29.39 16.48
C LYS A 90 13.83 -27.87 16.54
N GLN A 91 13.16 -27.19 17.46
CA GLN A 91 13.28 -25.74 17.60
C GLN A 91 14.62 -25.34 18.22
N ILE A 92 15.08 -26.10 19.20
CA ILE A 92 16.39 -25.85 19.81
C ILE A 92 17.53 -26.12 18.82
N GLN A 93 17.41 -27.16 18.00
CA GLN A 93 18.34 -27.40 16.88
C GLN A 93 18.36 -26.28 15.83
N ARG A 94 17.30 -25.45 15.75
CA ARG A 94 17.23 -24.27 14.89
C ARG A 94 17.81 -23.01 15.54
N GLY A 95 18.47 -23.15 16.70
CA GLY A 95 19.14 -22.05 17.39
C GLY A 95 18.27 -21.31 18.39
N MET A 96 17.04 -21.78 18.66
CA MET A 96 16.18 -21.22 19.69
C MET A 96 16.70 -21.62 21.09
N PRO A 97 16.90 -20.67 22.02
CA PRO A 97 17.25 -21.00 23.39
C PRO A 97 16.23 -21.97 24.02
N TYR A 98 16.72 -22.89 24.87
CA TYR A 98 15.91 -23.95 25.45
C TYR A 98 14.67 -23.42 26.19
N ASP A 99 14.82 -22.38 27.00
CA ASP A 99 13.72 -21.80 27.77
C ASP A 99 12.65 -21.16 26.89
N ASP A 100 13.04 -20.53 25.78
CA ASP A 100 12.13 -19.94 24.80
C ASP A 100 11.39 -21.01 24.01
N ALA A 101 12.08 -22.09 23.63
CA ALA A 101 11.46 -23.23 22.97
C ALA A 101 10.44 -23.94 23.89
N VAL A 102 10.74 -24.05 25.19
CA VAL A 102 9.83 -24.60 26.19
C VAL A 102 8.61 -23.69 26.40
N ARG A 103 8.80 -22.37 26.46
CA ARG A 103 7.71 -21.38 26.54
C ARG A 103 6.78 -21.46 25.33
N LEU A 104 7.34 -21.52 24.13
CA LEU A 104 6.58 -21.66 22.88
C LEU A 104 5.77 -22.97 22.83
N MET A 105 6.36 -24.08 23.29
CA MET A 105 5.67 -25.37 23.36
C MET A 105 4.56 -25.39 24.41
N LYS A 106 4.76 -24.75 25.57
CA LYS A 106 3.69 -24.56 26.58
C LYS A 106 2.53 -23.75 26.01
N PHE A 107 2.84 -22.68 25.29
CA PHE A 107 1.85 -21.81 24.63
C PHE A 107 1.01 -22.59 23.60
N ASN A 108 1.66 -23.36 22.71
CA ASN A 108 0.98 -24.15 21.69
C ASN A 108 0.11 -25.28 22.27
N LYS A 109 0.55 -25.90 23.37
CA LYS A 109 -0.17 -26.99 24.02
C LYS A 109 -1.43 -26.50 24.75
N LEU A 110 -1.35 -25.34 25.39
CA LEU A 110 -2.51 -24.67 26.02
C LEU A 110 -3.53 -24.22 24.96
N GLY A 111 -3.07 -23.72 23.81
CA GLY A 111 -3.95 -23.35 22.69
C GLY A 111 -4.66 -24.53 22.03
N ALA A 112 -4.00 -25.69 21.90
CA ALA A 112 -4.57 -26.86 21.24
C ALA A 112 -5.55 -27.68 22.11
N GLY A 113 -5.39 -27.67 23.43
CA GLY A 113 -6.22 -28.47 24.36
C GLY A 113 -7.57 -27.86 24.72
N MET A 114 -7.74 -26.55 24.58
CA MET A 114 -8.91 -25.84 25.11
C MET A 114 -9.96 -25.45 24.05
N GLY A 115 -9.72 -25.71 22.75
CA GLY A 115 -10.58 -25.14 21.70
C GLY A 115 -10.69 -23.62 21.80
N VAL A 116 -9.72 -22.96 22.46
CA VAL A 116 -9.67 -21.52 22.64
C VAL A 116 -9.27 -20.92 21.29
N LYS A 117 -10.30 -20.57 20.53
CA LYS A 117 -10.19 -19.50 19.56
C LYS A 117 -9.87 -18.23 20.34
N PHE A 118 -8.68 -17.68 20.15
CA PHE A 118 -8.49 -16.27 20.42
C PHE A 118 -9.24 -15.49 19.34
N GLU A 119 -10.53 -15.25 19.54
CA GLU A 119 -11.22 -14.16 18.85
C GLU A 119 -10.80 -12.87 19.54
N LEU A 120 -9.80 -12.19 18.98
CA LEU A 120 -9.48 -10.80 19.26
C LEU A 120 -10.61 -9.92 18.67
N THR A 121 -11.81 -10.01 19.25
CA THR A 121 -12.94 -9.13 18.93
C THR A 121 -13.02 -7.99 19.93
N SER A 122 -12.64 -6.81 19.43
CA SER A 122 -12.97 -5.46 19.90
C SER A 122 -14.01 -5.33 21.03
N ARG A 123 -13.56 -4.95 22.24
CA ARG A 123 -14.23 -4.01 23.16
C ARG A 123 -13.20 -3.27 24.04
N LEU A 124 -12.26 -2.58 23.39
CA LEU A 124 -11.71 -1.36 23.99
C LEU A 124 -12.62 -0.23 23.53
N LEU A 125 -13.70 -0.01 24.27
CA LEU A 125 -14.26 1.34 24.34
C LEU A 125 -13.18 2.12 25.08
N GLU A 126 -12.41 2.95 24.37
CA GLU A 126 -11.45 3.85 25.01
C GLU A 126 -12.23 5.09 25.47
N PRO A 127 -12.62 5.24 26.75
CA PRO A 127 -12.92 6.57 27.21
C PRO A 127 -11.61 7.36 27.21
N LYS A 128 -11.63 8.53 26.58
CA LYS A 128 -10.60 9.60 26.57
C LYS A 128 -9.37 9.28 27.44
N PRO A 129 -8.15 9.20 26.89
CA PRO A 129 -6.96 9.11 27.71
C PRO A 129 -6.84 10.41 28.51
N ARG A 130 -7.30 10.38 29.76
CA ARG A 130 -6.81 11.29 30.79
C ARG A 130 -5.39 10.84 31.11
N ALA A 131 -4.48 11.78 31.30
CA ALA A 131 -3.08 11.52 31.65
C ALA A 131 -2.92 10.67 32.95
N ASP A 132 -4.02 10.49 33.66
CA ASP A 132 -4.23 9.88 34.96
C ASP A 132 -5.02 8.56 34.91
N ALA A 133 -5.39 8.05 33.72
CA ALA A 133 -6.08 6.75 33.60
C ALA A 133 -5.10 5.57 33.50
N PRO A 134 -5.28 4.48 34.28
CA PRO A 134 -4.44 3.29 34.17
C PRO A 134 -4.65 2.60 32.81
N PRO A 135 -3.60 1.97 32.25
CA PRO A 135 -3.70 1.25 30.98
C PRO A 135 -4.74 0.11 31.08
N PRO A 136 -5.38 -0.27 29.97
CA PRO A 136 -6.38 -1.34 29.97
C PRO A 136 -5.75 -2.66 30.44
N THR A 137 -6.38 -3.28 31.44
CA THR A 137 -5.96 -4.55 32.04
C THR A 137 -6.85 -5.67 31.51
N LEU A 138 -6.28 -6.79 31.07
CA LEU A 138 -7.08 -8.01 30.86
C LEU A 138 -7.67 -8.44 32.22
N LEU A 139 -9.00 -8.54 32.31
CA LEU A 139 -9.67 -8.94 33.54
C LEU A 139 -9.47 -10.44 33.76
N ALA A 140 -8.94 -10.78 34.93
CA ALA A 140 -8.59 -12.14 35.39
C ALA A 140 -9.78 -13.12 35.45
N GLU A 141 -11.02 -12.64 35.31
CA GLU A 141 -12.26 -13.38 35.60
C GLU A 141 -12.58 -14.52 34.61
N SER A 142 -11.65 -14.91 33.73
CA SER A 142 -11.86 -15.91 32.67
C SER A 142 -11.04 -17.20 32.82
N PHE A 143 -10.19 -17.34 33.85
CA PHE A 143 -9.19 -18.42 33.91
C PHE A 143 -9.32 -19.28 35.17
N ALA A 144 -9.34 -20.60 34.98
CA ALA A 144 -9.58 -21.57 36.05
C ALA A 144 -8.27 -22.09 36.68
N ASN A 145 -7.10 -21.74 36.12
CA ASN A 145 -5.80 -22.27 36.53
C ASN A 145 -4.81 -21.16 36.95
N PRO A 146 -4.14 -21.26 38.11
CA PRO A 146 -3.11 -20.30 38.53
C PRO A 146 -1.96 -20.08 37.52
N ILE A 147 -1.61 -21.10 36.72
CA ILE A 147 -0.59 -20.97 35.65
C ILE A 147 -1.08 -20.04 34.51
N GLU A 148 -2.39 -19.99 34.27
CA GLU A 148 -3.00 -19.07 33.30
C GLU A 148 -2.97 -17.64 33.83
N GLN A 149 -3.12 -17.46 35.15
CA GLN A 149 -3.02 -16.14 35.78
C GLN A 149 -1.62 -15.55 35.68
N GLU A 150 -0.57 -16.34 35.97
CA GLU A 150 0.83 -15.89 35.83
C GLU A 150 1.16 -15.49 34.39
N LEU A 151 0.67 -16.26 33.40
CA LEU A 151 0.87 -15.95 31.98
C LEU A 151 0.12 -14.69 31.56
N VAL A 152 -1.11 -14.49 32.05
CA VAL A 152 -1.88 -13.26 31.81
C VAL A 152 -1.18 -12.04 32.42
N ASP A 153 -0.61 -12.18 33.61
CA ASP A 153 0.14 -11.11 34.27
C ASP A 153 1.44 -10.77 33.54
N GLU A 154 2.15 -11.78 33.01
CA GLU A 154 3.33 -11.59 32.16
C GLU A 154 2.98 -10.86 30.86
N ILE A 155 1.93 -11.29 30.15
CA ILE A 155 1.45 -10.65 28.92
C ILE A 155 1.01 -9.21 29.19
N ASN A 156 0.24 -8.96 30.25
CA ASN A 156 -0.15 -7.61 30.67
C ASN A 156 1.06 -6.72 30.98
N THR A 157 2.11 -7.30 31.56
CA THR A 157 3.36 -6.57 31.86
C THR A 157 4.10 -6.19 30.57
N LEU A 158 4.25 -7.12 29.62
CA LEU A 158 4.84 -6.84 28.32
C LEU A 158 4.05 -5.80 27.53
N TYR A 159 2.71 -5.87 27.56
CA TYR A 159 1.86 -4.87 26.91
C TYR A 159 2.06 -3.48 27.51
N ARG A 160 2.07 -3.36 28.85
CA ARG A 160 2.31 -2.08 29.54
C ARG A 160 3.70 -1.51 29.24
N GLN A 161 4.72 -2.35 29.15
CA GLN A 161 6.07 -1.93 28.78
C GLN A 161 6.12 -1.41 27.33
N TYR A 162 5.50 -2.13 26.40
CA TYR A 162 5.41 -1.70 25.00
C TYR A 162 4.63 -0.39 24.85
N ASP A 163 3.50 -0.28 25.54
CA ASP A 163 2.65 0.91 25.55
C ASP A 163 3.40 2.13 26.09
N SER A 164 4.10 1.96 27.22
CA SER A 164 4.96 3.00 27.84
C SER A 164 6.11 3.42 26.92
N LEU A 165 6.76 2.47 26.25
CA LEU A 165 7.80 2.74 25.27
C LEU A 165 7.26 3.57 24.10
N CYS A 166 6.12 3.17 23.51
CA CYS A 166 5.49 3.89 22.42
C CYS A 166 5.07 5.31 22.84
N LEU A 167 4.54 5.46 24.05
CA LEU A 167 4.15 6.75 24.60
C LEU A 167 5.36 7.67 24.79
N MET A 168 6.44 7.16 25.40
CA MET A 168 7.69 7.91 25.58
C MET A 168 8.28 8.35 24.24
N GLU A 169 8.39 7.45 23.26
CA GLU A 169 8.89 7.77 21.92
C GLU A 169 8.01 8.81 21.22
N PHE A 170 6.68 8.66 21.31
CA PHE A 170 5.73 9.61 20.73
C PHE A 170 5.91 11.02 21.32
N TRP A 171 6.09 11.15 22.63
CA TRP A 171 6.34 12.45 23.26
C TRP A 171 7.73 13.03 22.96
N ARG A 172 8.71 12.19 22.60
CA ARG A 172 10.02 12.63 22.09
C ARG A 172 9.98 13.04 20.61
N MET A 173 8.89 12.78 19.90
CA MET A 173 8.71 13.34 18.56
C MET A 173 8.53 14.86 18.65
N SER A 174 8.89 15.58 17.59
CA SER A 174 8.62 17.01 17.48
C SER A 174 7.12 17.30 17.46
N ASP A 175 6.74 18.51 17.86
CA ASP A 175 5.33 18.94 17.86
C ASP A 175 4.68 18.79 16.48
N PHE A 176 5.45 19.10 15.44
CA PHE A 176 5.04 18.91 14.05
C PHE A 176 4.69 17.45 13.75
N MET A 177 5.53 16.50 14.16
CA MET A 177 5.27 15.08 13.92
C MET A 177 4.08 14.58 14.72
N ARG A 178 3.93 14.97 15.99
CA ARG A 178 2.77 14.60 16.81
C ARG A 178 1.46 15.14 16.20
N ASP A 179 1.46 16.38 15.70
CA ASP A 179 0.32 16.97 14.98
C ASP A 179 -0.04 16.18 13.71
N MET A 180 0.96 15.75 12.93
CA MET A 180 0.71 14.95 11.73
C MET A 180 0.10 13.57 12.04
N PHE A 181 0.53 12.91 13.11
CA PHE A 181 -0.11 11.68 13.58
C PHE A 181 -1.54 11.94 14.09
N GLY A 182 -1.78 13.05 14.77
CA GLY A 182 -3.12 13.48 15.18
C GLY A 182 -4.05 13.63 13.99
N LYS A 183 -3.65 14.41 12.97
CA LYS A 183 -4.43 14.60 11.73
C LYS A 183 -4.72 13.30 11.00
N ALA A 184 -3.74 12.40 10.93
CA ALA A 184 -3.94 11.10 10.30
C ALA A 184 -4.92 10.21 11.09
N ALA A 185 -4.90 10.30 12.42
CA ALA A 185 -5.87 9.61 13.27
C ALA A 185 -7.28 10.20 13.10
N ASP A 186 -7.42 11.52 13.07
CA ASP A 186 -8.69 12.21 12.80
C ASP A 186 -9.28 11.80 11.45
N GLN A 187 -8.44 11.74 10.41
CA GLN A 187 -8.86 11.26 9.08
C GLN A 187 -9.28 9.78 9.11
N ALA A 188 -8.58 8.93 9.87
CA ALA A 188 -8.95 7.52 10.00
C ALA A 188 -10.25 7.30 10.79
N ASN A 189 -10.60 8.25 11.67
CA ASN A 189 -11.86 8.30 12.42
C ASN A 189 -13.02 8.88 11.59
N ALA A 190 -12.74 9.71 10.58
CA ALA A 190 -13.75 10.36 9.77
C ALA A 190 -14.74 9.33 9.15
N GLY A 191 -16.03 9.54 9.42
CA GLY A 191 -17.11 8.65 8.94
C GLY A 191 -17.36 7.40 9.79
N LYS A 192 -16.64 7.21 10.90
CA LYS A 192 -16.88 6.11 11.86
C LYS A 192 -17.58 6.64 13.11
N GLN A 193 -18.72 6.04 13.47
CA GLN A 193 -19.35 6.30 14.77
C GLN A 193 -18.45 5.72 15.88
N GLY A 194 -17.98 6.57 16.81
CA GLY A 194 -17.12 6.15 17.93
C GLY A 194 -15.63 5.96 17.56
N GLY A 195 -15.10 6.75 16.64
CA GLY A 195 -13.66 6.72 16.34
C GLY A 195 -12.82 7.27 17.48
N ASP A 196 -12.12 6.40 18.20
CA ASP A 196 -11.27 6.74 19.35
C ASP A 196 -9.76 6.70 19.03
N LEU A 197 -9.38 6.57 17.74
CA LEU A 197 -7.96 6.54 17.37
C LEU A 197 -7.32 7.90 17.67
N THR A 198 -6.21 7.90 18.42
CA THR A 198 -5.40 9.08 18.72
C THR A 198 -4.10 9.02 17.92
N GLY A 199 -3.38 10.13 17.81
CA GLY A 199 -2.07 10.15 17.14
C GLY A 199 -1.07 9.17 17.78
N TRP A 200 -1.09 9.04 19.11
CA TRP A 200 -0.28 8.08 19.84
C TRP A 200 -0.69 6.63 19.56
N SER A 201 -1.99 6.31 19.59
CA SER A 201 -2.43 4.93 19.32
C SER A 201 -2.21 4.54 17.86
N LEU A 202 -2.30 5.49 16.92
CA LEU A 202 -1.86 5.29 15.54
C LEU A 202 -0.34 5.00 15.46
N TYR A 203 0.50 5.77 16.17
CA TYR A 203 1.93 5.49 16.23
C TYR A 203 2.22 4.09 16.80
N LYS A 204 1.59 3.74 17.92
CA LYS A 204 1.70 2.40 18.55
C LYS A 204 1.40 1.27 17.57
N ASN A 205 0.38 1.45 16.72
CA ASN A 205 -0.01 0.48 15.69
C ASN A 205 0.99 0.40 14.52
N LEU A 206 1.62 1.53 14.16
CA LEU A 206 2.57 1.58 13.05
C LEU A 206 4.01 1.25 13.46
N ARG A 207 4.37 1.40 14.74
CA ARG A 207 5.72 1.18 15.27
C ARG A 207 6.32 -0.18 14.85
N PRO A 208 5.59 -1.32 14.89
CA PRO A 208 6.13 -2.60 14.42
C PRO A 208 6.49 -2.57 12.93
N LEU A 209 5.73 -1.84 12.10
CA LEU A 209 6.01 -1.69 10.68
C LEU A 209 7.27 -0.83 10.44
N TYR A 210 7.49 0.21 11.24
CA TYR A 210 8.75 0.97 11.21
C TYR A 210 9.94 0.09 11.59
N ARG A 211 9.81 -0.74 12.64
CA ARG A 211 10.86 -1.68 13.04
C ARG A 211 11.14 -2.72 11.94
N LYS A 212 10.09 -3.30 11.35
CA LYS A 212 10.17 -4.22 10.20
C LYS A 212 10.87 -3.60 8.99
N ALA A 213 10.63 -2.31 8.77
CA ALA A 213 11.27 -1.51 7.74
C ALA A 213 12.75 -1.16 8.03
N GLY A 214 13.29 -1.55 9.18
CA GLY A 214 14.69 -1.33 9.55
C GLY A 214 14.96 -0.01 10.30
N TYR A 215 13.92 0.67 10.80
CA TYR A 215 14.09 1.84 11.66
C TYR A 215 14.14 1.42 13.11
N ASP A 216 15.34 1.28 13.67
CA ASP A 216 15.51 0.87 15.06
C ASP A 216 14.93 1.89 16.06
N SER A 217 15.10 3.17 15.76
CA SER A 217 14.53 4.28 16.53
C SER A 217 13.55 5.07 15.65
N PRO A 218 12.29 4.61 15.47
CA PRO A 218 11.36 5.25 14.54
C PRO A 218 11.16 6.74 14.81
N PHE A 219 11.05 7.15 16.07
CA PHE A 219 10.85 8.57 16.43
C PHE A 219 12.04 9.46 16.04
N GLU A 220 13.28 8.95 16.08
CA GLU A 220 14.47 9.72 15.68
C GLU A 220 14.50 9.94 14.17
N GLU A 221 14.13 8.92 13.39
CA GLU A 221 14.00 9.05 11.93
C GLU A 221 12.85 10.00 11.58
N LEU A 222 11.69 9.84 12.20
CA LEU A 222 10.51 10.68 11.98
C LEU A 222 10.80 12.16 12.31
N ASN A 223 11.60 12.44 13.32
CA ASN A 223 12.01 13.81 13.68
C ASN A 223 12.89 14.52 12.65
N LYS A 224 13.43 13.79 11.67
CA LYS A 224 14.18 14.40 10.56
C LYS A 224 13.25 15.03 9.52
N ILE A 225 11.98 14.67 9.51
CA ILE A 225 11.01 15.15 8.53
C ILE A 225 10.70 16.63 8.79
N GLN A 226 10.84 17.45 7.76
CA GLN A 226 10.68 18.90 7.84
C GLN A 226 9.80 19.42 6.72
N LYS A 227 9.08 20.51 6.98
CA LYS A 227 8.38 21.26 5.92
C LYS A 227 9.39 21.75 4.90
N THR A 228 9.07 21.59 3.63
CA THR A 228 9.91 22.05 2.52
C THR A 228 9.07 22.78 1.47
N THR A 229 9.73 23.32 0.44
CA THR A 229 9.09 23.91 -0.73
C THR A 229 9.67 23.28 -1.98
N PHE A 230 8.82 22.90 -2.92
CA PHE A 230 9.23 22.43 -4.25
C PHE A 230 8.53 23.26 -5.31
N LEU A 231 9.31 23.87 -6.21
CA LEU A 231 8.80 24.74 -7.29
C LEU A 231 7.84 25.84 -6.81
N GLY A 232 8.12 26.41 -5.63
CA GLY A 232 7.30 27.44 -5.01
C GLY A 232 6.06 26.95 -4.26
N VAL A 233 5.78 25.63 -4.27
CA VAL A 233 4.67 25.02 -3.53
C VAL A 233 5.16 24.45 -2.21
N THR A 234 4.54 24.86 -1.10
CA THR A 234 4.87 24.36 0.24
C THR A 234 4.35 22.93 0.43
N ILE A 235 5.26 22.01 0.78
CA ILE A 235 4.91 20.65 1.20
C ILE A 235 4.67 20.67 2.71
N GLY A 236 3.46 21.07 3.09
CA GLY A 236 3.10 21.35 4.48
C GLY A 236 3.14 20.15 5.41
N THR A 237 3.02 18.93 4.87
CA THR A 237 3.14 17.67 5.61
C THR A 237 4.59 17.22 5.77
N GLY A 238 5.54 17.89 5.11
CA GLY A 238 6.99 17.68 5.26
C GLY A 238 7.54 16.48 4.51
N VAL A 239 8.86 16.45 4.36
CA VAL A 239 9.61 15.37 3.71
C VAL A 239 10.89 15.06 4.50
N HIS A 240 11.43 13.87 4.31
CA HIS A 240 12.74 13.47 4.81
C HIS A 240 13.85 14.24 4.07
N PRO A 241 15.00 14.55 4.70
CA PRO A 241 16.10 15.28 4.06
C PRO A 241 16.63 14.62 2.78
N ASP A 242 16.58 13.29 2.67
CA ASP A 242 16.99 12.59 1.45
C ASP A 242 16.08 12.92 0.27
N LEU A 243 14.76 13.02 0.50
CA LEU A 243 13.83 13.44 -0.54
C LEU A 243 14.01 14.93 -0.85
N ALA A 244 14.21 15.78 0.17
CA ALA A 244 14.47 17.20 -0.05
C ALA A 244 15.64 17.43 -1.02
N LYS A 245 16.75 16.68 -0.90
CA LYS A 245 17.88 16.73 -1.83
C LYS A 245 17.49 16.37 -3.27
N VAL A 246 16.65 15.36 -3.46
CA VAL A 246 16.14 14.97 -4.77
C VAL A 246 15.27 16.09 -5.37
N LEU A 247 14.41 16.71 -4.55
CA LEU A 247 13.56 17.82 -4.99
C LEU A 247 14.38 19.05 -5.38
N ASP A 248 15.42 19.39 -4.60
CA ASP A 248 16.32 20.49 -4.92
C ASP A 248 17.08 20.24 -6.22
N ALA A 249 17.60 19.02 -6.41
CA ALA A 249 18.28 18.62 -7.64
C ALA A 249 17.33 18.62 -8.86
N ALA A 250 16.06 18.24 -8.68
CA ALA A 250 15.05 18.30 -9.73
C ALA A 250 14.75 19.76 -10.12
N ALA A 251 14.58 20.66 -9.15
CA ALA A 251 14.31 22.07 -9.42
C ALA A 251 15.45 22.72 -10.26
N GLN A 252 16.70 22.33 -10.01
CA GLN A 252 17.87 22.81 -10.75
C GLN A 252 17.95 22.30 -12.20
N LYS A 253 17.25 21.22 -12.54
CA LYS A 253 17.22 20.65 -13.89
C LYS A 253 16.19 21.31 -14.81
N LEU A 254 15.27 22.10 -14.24
CA LEU A 254 14.24 22.76 -15.04
C LEU A 254 14.82 23.94 -15.84
N PRO A 255 14.25 24.24 -17.03
CA PRO A 255 14.68 25.39 -17.81
C PRO A 255 14.59 26.70 -17.02
N ALA A 256 15.51 27.63 -17.29
CA ALA A 256 15.46 28.96 -16.70
C ALA A 256 14.12 29.64 -17.02
N GLY A 257 13.47 30.20 -16.00
CA GLY A 257 12.15 30.84 -16.14
C GLY A 257 10.97 29.88 -16.23
N PHE A 258 11.17 28.56 -16.01
CA PHE A 258 10.07 27.60 -15.91
C PHE A 258 9.06 28.05 -14.85
N ARG A 259 7.78 28.08 -15.24
CA ARG A 259 6.67 28.46 -14.35
C ARG A 259 5.87 27.23 -13.99
N PHE A 260 5.99 26.81 -12.74
CA PHE A 260 5.13 25.78 -12.18
C PHE A 260 3.80 26.39 -11.74
N ASN A 261 2.70 25.66 -11.93
CA ASN A 261 1.37 26.12 -11.53
C ASN A 261 1.25 26.09 -9.99
N PRO A 262 1.06 27.23 -9.31
CA PRO A 262 0.97 27.27 -7.85
C PRO A 262 -0.32 26.63 -7.29
N GLY A 263 -1.30 26.31 -8.15
CA GLY A 263 -2.54 25.64 -7.74
C GLY A 263 -2.41 24.13 -7.48
N VAL A 264 -1.24 23.55 -7.72
CA VAL A 264 -0.97 22.12 -7.51
C VAL A 264 -0.79 21.82 -6.03
N PHE A 265 -1.43 20.76 -5.54
CA PHE A 265 -1.18 20.21 -4.21
C PHE A 265 0.01 19.24 -4.25
N ILE A 266 0.89 19.29 -3.25
CA ILE A 266 1.97 18.31 -3.10
C ILE A 266 1.90 17.69 -1.71
N GLY A 267 1.58 16.39 -1.65
CA GLY A 267 1.50 15.62 -0.41
C GLY A 267 2.82 14.92 -0.11
N GLY A 268 3.43 15.20 1.05
CA GLY A 268 4.64 14.54 1.54
C GLY A 268 4.35 13.45 2.57
N PHE A 269 4.85 13.62 3.80
CA PHE A 269 4.70 12.63 4.86
C PHE A 269 3.23 12.38 5.24
N TRP A 270 2.90 11.09 5.42
CA TRP A 270 1.61 10.66 5.94
C TRP A 270 1.75 9.29 6.65
N PRO A 271 1.48 9.19 7.97
CA PRO A 271 1.73 7.96 8.72
C PRO A 271 0.65 6.90 8.40
N ARG A 272 0.98 5.98 7.49
CA ARG A 272 0.08 4.89 7.07
C ARG A 272 0.85 3.65 6.63
N ALA A 273 0.19 2.49 6.75
CA ALA A 273 0.57 1.31 5.99
C ALA A 273 0.21 1.48 4.51
N ILE A 274 0.72 0.61 3.65
CA ILE A 274 0.35 0.58 2.23
C ILE A 274 -1.15 0.22 2.11
N SER A 275 -1.88 0.90 1.22
CA SER A 275 -3.34 0.77 1.12
C SER A 275 -3.83 -0.67 0.88
N ASP A 276 -3.18 -1.41 -0.01
CA ASP A 276 -3.49 -2.80 -0.39
C ASP A 276 -2.64 -3.84 0.38
N ASN A 277 -1.70 -3.39 1.20
CA ASN A 277 -0.91 -4.25 2.07
C ASN A 277 -0.70 -3.58 3.42
N LYS A 278 -1.59 -3.90 4.35
CA LYS A 278 -1.57 -3.33 5.71
C LYS A 278 -0.39 -3.83 6.56
N SER A 279 0.35 -4.83 6.09
CA SER A 279 1.49 -5.41 6.79
C SER A 279 2.83 -4.76 6.42
N ASP A 280 2.85 -3.82 5.47
CA ASP A 280 4.04 -3.10 5.06
C ASP A 280 3.85 -1.57 5.16
N LEU A 281 4.94 -0.88 5.46
CA LEU A 281 4.99 0.56 5.64
C LEU A 281 5.08 1.29 4.29
N SER A 282 4.32 2.37 4.13
CA SER A 282 4.41 3.25 2.94
C SER A 282 5.63 4.17 3.02
N ASN A 283 6.26 4.49 1.88
CA ASN A 283 7.33 5.51 1.85
C ASN A 283 6.86 6.93 2.23
N HIS A 284 5.56 7.24 2.12
CA HIS A 284 4.99 8.46 2.74
C HIS A 284 5.10 8.44 4.25
N ALA A 285 5.01 7.27 4.89
CA ALA A 285 5.09 7.16 6.34
C ALA A 285 6.51 7.43 6.86
N VAL A 286 7.49 7.65 6.00
CA VAL A 286 8.85 8.06 6.39
C VAL A 286 9.28 9.35 5.70
N GLY A 287 8.34 10.05 5.03
CA GLY A 287 8.63 11.29 4.31
C GLY A 287 9.55 11.11 3.09
N LYS A 288 9.72 9.87 2.59
CA LYS A 288 10.59 9.57 1.43
C LYS A 288 9.81 9.45 0.13
N ALA A 289 8.53 9.78 0.14
CA ALA A 289 7.70 9.91 -1.06
C ALA A 289 6.89 11.21 -1.05
N ILE A 290 6.56 11.68 -2.24
CA ILE A 290 5.60 12.75 -2.51
C ILE A 290 4.61 12.33 -3.59
N ASP A 291 3.39 12.84 -3.48
CA ASP A 291 2.38 12.80 -4.54
C ASP A 291 2.17 14.23 -5.05
N ILE A 292 2.37 14.48 -6.33
CA ILE A 292 2.19 15.81 -6.96
C ILE A 292 0.87 15.85 -7.71
N ASP A 293 -0.03 16.75 -7.34
CA ASP A 293 -1.37 16.86 -7.93
C ASP A 293 -2.13 15.53 -7.95
N ASP A 294 -2.13 14.80 -6.82
CA ASP A 294 -2.81 13.52 -6.65
C ASP A 294 -4.29 13.55 -7.10
N ARG A 295 -4.97 14.68 -6.91
CA ARG A 295 -6.35 14.91 -7.35
C ARG A 295 -6.51 14.99 -8.87
N GLY A 296 -5.47 15.44 -9.57
CA GLY A 296 -5.38 15.48 -11.03
C GLY A 296 -4.80 14.21 -11.65
N ASN A 297 -4.30 13.27 -10.82
CA ASN A 297 -3.73 12.00 -11.27
C ASN A 297 -4.18 10.82 -10.41
N PRO A 298 -5.35 10.25 -10.72
CA PRO A 298 -5.88 9.12 -9.97
C PRO A 298 -5.03 7.85 -10.13
N GLN A 299 -4.87 7.11 -9.03
CA GLN A 299 -4.43 5.72 -9.09
C GLN A 299 -5.60 4.82 -9.50
N PHE A 300 -5.38 3.98 -10.51
CA PHE A 300 -6.33 2.96 -10.93
C PHE A 300 -5.88 1.57 -10.46
N SER A 301 -6.79 0.82 -9.87
CA SER A 301 -6.66 -0.62 -9.68
C SER A 301 -6.63 -1.35 -11.03
N THR A 302 -6.19 -2.60 -11.04
CA THR A 302 -6.22 -3.44 -12.24
C THR A 302 -7.63 -3.58 -12.82
N HIS A 303 -8.67 -3.57 -11.97
CA HIS A 303 -10.04 -3.66 -12.43
C HIS A 303 -10.48 -2.38 -13.16
N GLU A 304 -10.30 -1.22 -12.55
CA GLU A 304 -10.62 0.08 -13.18
C GLU A 304 -9.79 0.30 -14.44
N ALA A 305 -8.51 -0.07 -14.43
CA ALA A 305 -7.64 0.04 -15.59
C ALA A 305 -8.15 -0.78 -16.79
N ARG A 306 -8.67 -2.00 -16.56
CA ARG A 306 -9.29 -2.82 -17.62
C ARG A 306 -10.58 -2.22 -18.14
N GLU A 307 -11.41 -1.65 -17.26
CA GLU A 307 -12.63 -0.97 -17.70
C GLU A 307 -12.30 0.23 -18.59
N ILE A 308 -11.28 1.01 -18.22
CA ILE A 308 -10.81 2.13 -19.03
C ILE A 308 -10.21 1.64 -20.36
N ASP A 309 -9.51 0.52 -20.39
CA ASP A 309 -9.00 -0.07 -21.65
C ASP A 309 -10.09 -0.41 -22.64
N GLU A 310 -11.20 -0.97 -22.15
CA GLU A 310 -12.36 -1.25 -23.00
C GLU A 310 -12.97 0.03 -23.56
N VAL A 311 -13.06 1.09 -22.74
CA VAL A 311 -13.52 2.41 -23.20
C VAL A 311 -12.55 3.00 -24.21
N LEU A 312 -11.24 3.03 -23.93
CA LEU A 312 -10.21 3.56 -24.83
C LEU A 312 -10.21 2.83 -26.18
N LYS A 313 -10.34 1.49 -26.18
CA LYS A 313 -10.47 0.70 -27.41
C LYS A 313 -11.70 1.10 -28.22
N TRP A 314 -12.84 1.31 -27.56
CA TRP A 314 -14.06 1.80 -28.20
C TRP A 314 -13.87 3.22 -28.75
N LEU A 315 -13.29 4.13 -27.96
CA LEU A 315 -13.00 5.50 -28.38
C LEU A 315 -12.13 5.53 -29.64
N LYS A 316 -11.11 4.67 -29.70
CA LYS A 316 -10.29 4.52 -30.91
C LYS A 316 -11.13 4.15 -32.13
N ALA A 317 -11.99 3.14 -32.01
CA ALA A 317 -12.86 2.72 -33.10
C ALA A 317 -13.80 3.85 -33.56
N GLN A 318 -14.30 4.68 -32.63
CA GLN A 318 -15.13 5.84 -32.96
C GLN A 318 -14.34 6.95 -33.66
N LYS A 319 -13.09 7.22 -33.24
CA LYS A 319 -12.20 8.14 -33.98
C LYS A 319 -11.94 7.63 -35.40
N ASP A 320 -11.68 6.35 -35.56
CA ASP A 320 -11.42 5.73 -36.87
C ASP A 320 -12.68 5.80 -37.80
N LYS A 321 -13.89 5.88 -37.21
CA LYS A 321 -15.16 6.17 -37.91
C LYS A 321 -15.39 7.67 -38.19
N GLY A 322 -14.50 8.57 -37.77
CA GLY A 322 -14.64 10.01 -37.97
C GLY A 322 -15.52 10.72 -36.92
N ALA A 323 -15.54 10.23 -35.68
CA ALA A 323 -16.28 10.90 -34.61
C ALA A 323 -15.82 12.36 -34.41
N TRP A 324 -16.77 13.29 -34.43
CA TRP A 324 -16.55 14.74 -34.36
C TRP A 324 -15.82 15.20 -33.10
N TRP A 325 -16.00 14.52 -31.97
CA TRP A 325 -15.36 14.88 -30.70
C TRP A 325 -13.87 14.50 -30.66
N ALA A 326 -13.41 13.68 -31.61
CA ALA A 326 -12.04 13.22 -31.71
C ALA A 326 -11.19 14.10 -32.65
N GLU A 327 -11.60 15.35 -32.89
CA GLU A 327 -10.83 16.34 -33.64
C GLU A 327 -9.51 16.67 -32.92
N GLY A 328 -8.38 16.52 -33.63
CA GLY A 328 -7.05 16.79 -33.10
C GLY A 328 -6.08 15.58 -33.17
N PRO A 329 -4.79 15.82 -32.90
CA PRO A 329 -3.73 14.81 -33.01
C PRO A 329 -3.70 13.87 -31.80
N LEU A 330 -4.83 13.22 -31.49
CA LEU A 330 -4.90 12.19 -30.45
C LEU A 330 -4.02 10.99 -30.86
N ARG A 331 -2.89 10.81 -30.16
CA ARG A 331 -2.00 9.65 -30.28
C ARG A 331 -2.45 8.55 -29.33
N GLY A 332 -2.13 7.29 -29.63
CA GLY A 332 -2.66 6.14 -28.89
C GLY A 332 -4.10 5.76 -29.28
N PRO A 333 -4.93 5.23 -28.36
CA PRO A 333 -4.68 5.04 -26.94
C PRO A 333 -3.86 3.78 -26.64
N TRP A 334 -3.44 3.66 -25.38
CA TRP A 334 -2.52 2.62 -24.90
C TRP A 334 -3.14 1.84 -23.73
N PRO A 335 -2.91 0.52 -23.60
CA PRO A 335 -3.42 -0.25 -22.47
C PRO A 335 -3.00 0.28 -21.09
N MET A 336 -3.98 0.72 -20.31
CA MET A 336 -3.97 1.07 -18.91
C MET A 336 -3.78 -0.15 -18.00
N ALA A 337 -4.19 -1.36 -18.37
CA ALA A 337 -3.97 -2.54 -17.52
C ALA A 337 -2.53 -3.10 -17.55
N GLU A 338 -1.71 -2.66 -18.51
CA GLU A 338 -0.35 -3.18 -18.73
C GLU A 338 0.74 -2.20 -18.25
N SER A 339 1.94 -2.70 -17.93
CA SER A 339 3.09 -1.83 -17.63
C SER A 339 3.48 -1.02 -18.87
N PHE A 340 3.61 0.31 -18.73
CA PHE A 340 4.05 1.17 -19.83
C PHE A 340 5.54 1.03 -20.17
N LEU A 341 6.33 0.49 -19.24
CA LEU A 341 7.79 0.34 -19.34
C LEU A 341 8.22 -1.03 -19.91
N GLY A 342 7.31 -2.00 -20.03
CA GLY A 342 7.55 -3.23 -20.79
C GLY A 342 8.44 -4.30 -20.14
N GLY A 343 8.53 -4.38 -18.81
CA GLY A 343 9.20 -5.47 -18.08
C GLY A 343 10.29 -5.02 -17.10
N PRO A 344 11.03 -5.95 -16.45
CA PRO A 344 11.78 -5.70 -15.21
C PRO A 344 13.17 -5.05 -15.37
N SER A 345 13.51 -4.48 -16.52
CA SER A 345 14.76 -3.72 -16.69
C SER A 345 14.65 -2.35 -16.05
N THR A 346 15.77 -1.84 -15.52
CA THR A 346 15.86 -0.44 -15.11
C THR A 346 15.46 0.44 -16.29
N PRO A 347 14.44 1.32 -16.17
CA PRO A 347 13.95 2.07 -17.31
C PRO A 347 15.05 2.99 -17.84
N THR A 348 15.19 3.05 -19.16
CA THR A 348 16.03 4.05 -19.82
C THR A 348 15.31 5.40 -19.82
N ARG A 349 16.05 6.49 -20.04
CA ARG A 349 15.45 7.83 -20.20
C ARG A 349 14.39 7.84 -21.30
N ASP A 350 14.68 7.25 -22.45
CA ASP A 350 13.70 7.20 -23.55
C ASP A 350 12.50 6.32 -23.19
N GLY A 351 12.73 5.22 -22.45
CA GLY A 351 11.66 4.36 -21.96
C GLY A 351 10.71 5.09 -21.01
N ILE A 352 11.23 5.87 -20.06
CA ILE A 352 10.38 6.62 -19.12
C ILE A 352 9.65 7.77 -19.82
N ILE A 353 10.29 8.45 -20.78
CA ILE A 353 9.63 9.48 -21.62
C ILE A 353 8.47 8.85 -22.39
N GLN A 354 8.70 7.71 -23.04
CA GLN A 354 7.65 7.02 -23.79
C GLN A 354 6.52 6.56 -22.86
N ALA A 355 6.85 6.01 -21.69
CA ALA A 355 5.83 5.61 -20.72
C ALA A 355 4.99 6.81 -20.26
N TYR A 356 5.63 7.93 -19.95
CA TYR A 356 4.92 9.17 -19.59
C TYR A 356 4.00 9.64 -20.72
N GLN A 357 4.52 9.69 -21.96
CA GLN A 357 3.76 10.14 -23.12
C GLN A 357 2.53 9.26 -23.37
N LYS A 358 2.63 7.94 -23.18
CA LYS A 358 1.48 7.02 -23.33
C LYS A 358 0.35 7.35 -22.34
N ILE A 359 0.67 7.75 -21.11
CA ILE A 359 -0.33 8.13 -20.11
C ILE A 359 -0.92 9.49 -20.45
N LYS A 360 -0.08 10.43 -20.90
CA LYS A 360 -0.53 11.74 -21.34
C LYS A 360 -1.48 11.63 -22.52
N ASP A 361 -1.16 10.80 -23.52
CA ASP A 361 -2.02 10.46 -24.64
C ASP A 361 -3.39 9.95 -24.14
N ASN A 362 -3.41 8.94 -23.26
CA ASN A 362 -4.65 8.42 -22.69
C ASN A 362 -5.47 9.50 -21.95
N SER A 363 -4.78 10.39 -21.22
CA SER A 363 -5.41 11.52 -20.54
C SER A 363 -6.11 12.45 -21.54
N GLU A 364 -5.51 12.73 -22.69
CA GLU A 364 -6.09 13.57 -23.74
C GLU A 364 -7.32 12.91 -24.40
N TRP A 365 -7.28 11.58 -24.62
CA TRP A 365 -8.46 10.83 -25.09
C TRP A 365 -9.64 10.93 -24.12
N ILE A 366 -9.36 10.70 -22.83
CA ILE A 366 -10.36 10.78 -21.76
C ILE A 366 -10.92 12.20 -21.67
N GLN A 367 -10.05 13.21 -21.70
CA GLN A 367 -10.42 14.62 -21.62
C GLN A 367 -11.32 15.03 -22.80
N ALA A 368 -10.93 14.70 -24.04
CA ALA A 368 -11.68 15.04 -25.24
C ALA A 368 -13.09 14.42 -25.21
N PHE A 369 -13.16 13.13 -24.87
CA PHE A 369 -14.45 12.43 -24.79
C PHE A 369 -15.35 12.99 -23.69
N LEU A 370 -14.82 13.19 -22.48
CA LEU A 370 -15.60 13.76 -21.37
C LEU A 370 -16.07 15.19 -21.68
N SER A 371 -15.20 16.01 -22.26
CA SER A 371 -15.54 17.40 -22.64
C SER A 371 -16.72 17.45 -23.60
N ALA A 372 -16.77 16.53 -24.57
CA ALA A 372 -17.83 16.46 -25.56
C ALA A 372 -19.13 15.84 -25.01
N MET A 373 -19.02 14.75 -24.25
CA MET A 373 -20.19 13.93 -23.91
C MET A 373 -20.81 14.24 -22.55
N LEU A 374 -20.05 14.78 -21.60
CA LEU A 374 -20.57 15.09 -20.27
C LEU A 374 -21.73 16.10 -20.31
N PRO A 375 -21.70 17.18 -21.14
CA PRO A 375 -22.84 18.08 -21.29
C PRO A 375 -24.12 17.39 -21.81
N MET A 376 -23.97 16.28 -22.55
CA MET A 376 -25.08 15.52 -23.14
C MET A 376 -25.53 14.34 -22.28
N ARG A 377 -24.87 14.07 -21.14
CA ARG A 377 -25.07 12.87 -20.30
C ARG A 377 -26.53 12.60 -19.97
N ALA A 378 -27.30 13.61 -19.56
CA ALA A 378 -28.70 13.44 -19.19
C ALA A 378 -29.56 12.97 -20.37
N THR A 379 -29.32 13.53 -21.56
CA THR A 379 -29.99 13.17 -22.80
C THR A 379 -29.61 11.75 -23.23
N LEU A 380 -28.31 11.44 -23.26
CA LEU A 380 -27.79 10.10 -23.62
C LEU A 380 -28.38 9.02 -22.71
N LYS A 381 -28.39 9.26 -21.40
CA LYS A 381 -28.95 8.32 -20.42
C LYS A 381 -30.45 8.10 -20.60
N LYS A 382 -31.20 9.17 -20.87
CA LYS A 382 -32.64 9.08 -21.15
C LYS A 382 -32.92 8.28 -22.42
N ASN A 383 -32.14 8.52 -23.47
CA ASN A 383 -32.31 7.84 -24.76
C ASN A 383 -31.94 6.36 -24.65
N ALA A 384 -30.85 6.03 -23.96
CA ALA A 384 -30.42 4.65 -23.68
C ALA A 384 -31.45 3.84 -22.86
N ALA A 385 -32.20 4.50 -21.97
CA ALA A 385 -33.29 3.89 -21.21
C ALA A 385 -34.59 3.74 -22.03
N GLY A 386 -34.68 4.36 -23.21
CA GLY A 386 -35.84 4.32 -24.07
C GLY A 386 -36.06 2.94 -24.69
N LYS A 387 -37.26 2.37 -24.51
CA LYS A 387 -37.65 1.09 -25.12
C LYS A 387 -37.51 1.09 -26.66
N SER A 388 -37.70 2.25 -27.29
CA SER A 388 -37.56 2.43 -28.73
C SER A 388 -36.11 2.24 -29.21
N LEU A 389 -35.14 2.85 -28.50
CA LEU A 389 -33.71 2.72 -28.83
C LEU A 389 -33.24 1.28 -28.63
N GLN A 390 -33.62 0.66 -27.51
CA GLN A 390 -33.28 -0.74 -27.21
C GLN A 390 -33.87 -1.71 -28.24
N LYS A 391 -35.12 -1.46 -28.68
CA LYS A 391 -35.75 -2.25 -29.74
C LYS A 391 -35.01 -2.06 -31.07
N ALA A 392 -34.66 -0.83 -31.45
CA ALA A 392 -33.93 -0.55 -32.68
C ALA A 392 -32.57 -1.26 -32.72
N VAL A 393 -31.84 -1.30 -31.60
CA VAL A 393 -30.58 -2.05 -31.49
C VAL A 393 -30.83 -3.56 -31.63
N SER A 394 -31.86 -4.10 -30.96
CA SER A 394 -32.19 -5.54 -31.04
C SER A 394 -32.56 -5.96 -32.46
N ASP A 395 -33.34 -5.14 -33.16
CA ASP A 395 -33.76 -5.42 -34.53
C ASP A 395 -32.59 -5.30 -35.52
N PHE A 396 -31.68 -4.35 -35.31
CA PHE A 396 -30.43 -4.22 -36.07
C PHE A 396 -29.50 -5.44 -35.90
N ASP A 397 -29.26 -5.89 -34.66
CA ASP A 397 -28.41 -7.06 -34.39
C ASP A 397 -29.00 -8.35 -34.99
N LYS A 398 -30.35 -8.46 -35.06
CA LYS A 398 -31.02 -9.58 -35.76
C LYS A 398 -30.82 -9.50 -37.27
N ALA A 399 -30.98 -8.31 -37.86
CA ALA A 399 -30.79 -8.12 -39.30
C ALA A 399 -29.36 -8.46 -39.74
N GLN A 400 -28.34 -8.02 -38.98
CA GLN A 400 -26.94 -8.40 -39.26
C GLN A 400 -26.71 -9.91 -39.20
N LYS A 401 -27.28 -10.61 -38.22
CA LYS A 401 -27.15 -12.08 -38.11
C LYS A 401 -27.79 -12.83 -39.28
N LEU A 402 -28.80 -12.24 -39.89
CA LEU A 402 -29.51 -12.80 -41.04
C LEU A 402 -28.87 -12.40 -42.39
N GLY A 403 -27.78 -11.62 -42.37
CA GLY A 403 -27.09 -11.16 -43.59
C GLY A 403 -27.86 -10.07 -44.35
N ASP A 404 -28.88 -9.46 -43.73
CA ASP A 404 -29.72 -8.47 -44.36
C ASP A 404 -29.15 -7.06 -44.15
N SER A 405 -28.74 -6.41 -45.25
CA SER A 405 -28.06 -5.11 -45.24
C SER A 405 -29.02 -3.91 -45.37
N GLY A 406 -30.32 -4.16 -45.53
CA GLY A 406 -31.30 -3.16 -45.97
C GLY A 406 -31.77 -2.11 -44.95
N ASN A 407 -31.32 -2.15 -43.68
CA ASN A 407 -31.82 -1.26 -42.62
C ASN A 407 -30.70 -0.57 -41.79
N GLY A 408 -29.52 -0.40 -42.39
CA GLY A 408 -28.25 -0.16 -41.69
C GLY A 408 -28.13 1.10 -40.83
N ASP A 409 -28.68 2.23 -41.27
CA ASP A 409 -28.24 3.53 -40.72
C ASP A 409 -28.92 3.89 -39.39
N ALA A 410 -30.25 3.74 -39.28
CA ALA A 410 -30.98 4.09 -38.07
C ALA A 410 -30.68 3.13 -36.91
N GLY A 411 -30.53 1.83 -37.21
CA GLY A 411 -30.13 0.81 -36.23
C GLY A 411 -28.68 0.97 -35.78
N GLY A 412 -27.78 1.32 -36.71
CA GLY A 412 -26.39 1.66 -36.42
C GLY A 412 -26.27 2.90 -35.52
N GLN A 413 -26.99 3.98 -35.84
CA GLN A 413 -27.02 5.19 -35.01
C GLN A 413 -27.56 4.92 -33.61
N ALA A 414 -28.64 4.14 -33.48
CA ALA A 414 -29.19 3.76 -32.18
C ALA A 414 -28.19 2.94 -31.34
N LYS A 415 -27.40 2.08 -31.99
CA LYS A 415 -26.33 1.30 -31.35
C LYS A 415 -25.18 2.18 -30.91
N ASP A 416 -24.69 3.07 -31.77
CA ASP A 416 -23.61 4.01 -31.42
C ASP A 416 -24.05 4.94 -30.26
N GLU A 417 -25.30 5.39 -30.23
CA GLU A 417 -25.85 6.20 -29.12
C GLU A 417 -25.91 5.41 -27.81
N LEU A 418 -26.41 4.16 -27.84
CA LEU A 418 -26.45 3.29 -26.67
C LEU A 418 -25.04 3.01 -26.13
N GLU A 419 -24.11 2.65 -27.01
CA GLU A 419 -22.71 2.40 -26.65
C GLU A 419 -22.03 3.66 -26.10
N THR A 420 -22.33 4.85 -26.67
CA THR A 420 -21.82 6.13 -26.16
C THR A 420 -22.27 6.36 -24.72
N SER A 421 -23.57 6.19 -24.45
CA SER A 421 -24.09 6.34 -23.08
C SER A 421 -23.48 5.33 -22.12
N GLN A 422 -23.30 4.07 -22.52
CA GLN A 422 -22.74 3.03 -21.68
C GLN A 422 -21.26 3.27 -21.36
N ASN A 423 -20.46 3.62 -22.38
CA ASN A 423 -19.04 3.90 -22.22
C ASN A 423 -18.79 5.18 -21.41
N LEU A 424 -19.65 6.20 -21.54
CA LEU A 424 -19.61 7.39 -20.70
C LEU A 424 -19.83 7.04 -19.22
N GLU A 425 -20.89 6.31 -18.90
CA GLU A 425 -21.17 5.93 -17.49
C GLU A 425 -20.10 4.99 -16.93
N LYS A 426 -19.55 4.10 -17.77
CA LYS A 426 -18.44 3.23 -17.39
C LYS A 426 -17.18 4.03 -17.04
N LEU A 427 -16.81 4.98 -17.88
CA LEU A 427 -15.66 5.86 -17.62
C LEU A 427 -15.87 6.71 -16.36
N ILE A 428 -17.04 7.33 -16.21
CA ILE A 428 -17.38 8.10 -15.00
C ILE A 428 -17.31 7.20 -13.75
N GLY A 429 -17.83 5.98 -13.85
CA GLY A 429 -17.79 5.00 -12.78
C GLY A 429 -16.35 4.61 -12.39
N ALA A 430 -15.48 4.35 -13.36
CA ALA A 430 -14.08 4.02 -13.12
C ALA A 430 -13.32 5.20 -12.48
N LEU A 431 -13.50 6.42 -13.00
CA LEU A 431 -12.88 7.63 -12.44
C LEU A 431 -13.35 7.91 -11.00
N GLY A 432 -14.65 7.71 -10.72
CA GLY A 432 -15.21 7.90 -9.39
C GLY A 432 -14.78 6.85 -8.35
N ARG A 433 -14.24 5.71 -8.76
CA ARG A 433 -13.69 4.67 -7.87
C ARG A 433 -12.17 4.75 -7.69
N ALA A 434 -11.50 5.48 -8.56
CA ALA A 434 -10.06 5.66 -8.49
C ALA A 434 -9.62 6.32 -7.16
N ALA A 435 -8.32 6.29 -6.88
CA ALA A 435 -7.75 6.79 -5.63
C ALA A 435 -6.71 7.91 -5.89
N PRO A 436 -7.02 9.19 -5.60
CA PRO A 436 -8.30 9.71 -5.15
C PRO A 436 -9.39 9.66 -6.25
N PRO A 437 -10.69 9.70 -5.88
CA PRO A 437 -11.77 9.77 -6.86
C PRO A 437 -11.68 11.02 -7.71
N VAL A 438 -11.84 10.86 -9.02
CA VAL A 438 -11.88 11.97 -9.98
C VAL A 438 -13.31 12.23 -10.41
N LYS A 439 -13.74 13.48 -10.27
CA LYS A 439 -15.02 13.93 -10.83
C LYS A 439 -14.89 14.03 -12.34
N ALA A 440 -15.95 13.62 -13.05
CA ALA A 440 -15.97 13.65 -14.50
C ALA A 440 -15.75 15.07 -15.05
N GLU A 441 -16.23 16.09 -14.33
CA GLU A 441 -16.06 17.51 -14.67
C GLU A 441 -14.59 17.93 -14.59
N ASP A 442 -13.86 17.46 -13.56
CA ASP A 442 -12.44 17.74 -13.42
C ASP A 442 -11.63 17.02 -14.51
N GLY A 443 -11.99 15.77 -14.81
CA GLY A 443 -11.42 15.00 -15.91
C GLY A 443 -11.68 15.62 -17.30
N ALA A 444 -12.87 16.18 -17.52
CA ALA A 444 -13.19 16.93 -18.74
C ALA A 444 -12.32 18.20 -18.87
N LYS A 445 -12.11 18.91 -17.75
CA LYS A 445 -11.36 20.17 -17.77
C LYS A 445 -9.85 19.97 -17.90
N ASN A 446 -9.30 18.99 -17.18
CA ASN A 446 -7.85 18.89 -16.96
C ASN A 446 -7.24 17.57 -17.44
N GLY A 447 -8.06 16.59 -17.84
CA GLY A 447 -7.62 15.21 -18.03
C GLY A 447 -7.33 14.51 -16.70
N ILE A 448 -6.57 13.41 -16.78
CA ILE A 448 -6.13 12.58 -15.63
C ILE A 448 -4.60 12.59 -15.46
N VAL A 449 -3.90 13.46 -16.20
CA VAL A 449 -2.46 13.73 -16.05
C VAL A 449 -2.22 15.22 -16.26
N SER A 450 -1.93 15.92 -15.16
CA SER A 450 -1.72 17.37 -15.14
C SER A 450 -0.26 17.79 -15.08
N LEU A 451 0.65 16.92 -14.61
CA LEU A 451 2.07 17.24 -14.51
C LEU A 451 2.66 17.50 -15.90
N SER A 452 3.64 18.39 -15.97
CA SER A 452 4.42 18.62 -17.19
C SER A 452 5.50 17.54 -17.32
N VAL A 453 5.81 17.12 -18.55
CA VAL A 453 6.89 16.14 -18.79
C VAL A 453 8.25 16.64 -18.27
N GLU A 454 8.48 17.95 -18.30
CA GLU A 454 9.71 18.58 -17.80
C GLU A 454 9.91 18.33 -16.30
N VAL A 455 8.86 18.53 -15.48
CA VAL A 455 8.91 18.26 -14.03
C VAL A 455 9.05 16.77 -13.75
N PHE A 456 8.30 15.93 -14.46
CA PHE A 456 8.42 14.48 -14.34
C PHE A 456 9.85 14.01 -14.61
N LEU A 457 10.46 14.47 -15.72
CA LEU A 457 11.83 14.10 -16.08
C LEU A 457 12.86 14.69 -15.11
N ALA A 458 12.67 15.93 -14.68
CA ALA A 458 13.56 16.56 -13.71
C ALA A 458 13.63 15.76 -12.40
N LEU A 459 12.49 15.27 -11.90
CA LEU A 459 12.43 14.41 -10.71
C LEU A 459 13.11 13.06 -10.96
N TRP A 460 12.78 12.40 -12.07
CA TRP A 460 13.36 11.11 -12.40
C TRP A 460 14.89 11.18 -12.58
N GLU A 461 15.39 12.18 -13.32
CA GLU A 461 16.81 12.43 -13.53
C GLU A 461 17.53 12.90 -12.26
N ALA A 462 16.82 13.46 -11.29
CA ALA A 462 17.36 13.80 -9.97
C ALA A 462 17.43 12.60 -9.00
N GLY A 463 17.03 11.41 -9.46
CA GLY A 463 17.10 10.18 -8.68
C GLY A 463 15.80 9.81 -7.98
N ALA A 464 14.67 10.45 -8.32
CA ALA A 464 13.37 9.93 -7.91
C ALA A 464 13.02 8.65 -8.69
N ARG A 465 12.34 7.73 -8.02
CA ARG A 465 11.62 6.63 -8.66
C ARG A 465 10.19 7.10 -8.88
N SER A 466 9.66 6.92 -10.08
CA SER A 466 8.25 7.19 -10.36
C SER A 466 7.40 5.96 -10.04
N GLY A 467 6.14 6.18 -9.65
CA GLY A 467 5.17 5.10 -9.54
C GLY A 467 4.89 4.37 -10.86
N LEU A 468 5.26 4.94 -12.02
CA LEU A 468 5.24 4.21 -13.30
C LEU A 468 6.20 3.02 -13.35
N GLU A 469 7.19 2.99 -12.46
CA GLU A 469 8.17 1.91 -12.32
C GLU A 469 7.65 0.75 -11.45
N TYR A 470 6.36 0.75 -11.08
CA TYR A 470 5.70 -0.41 -10.47
C TYR A 470 4.89 -1.19 -11.50
N ASP A 471 5.02 -2.52 -11.47
CA ASP A 471 4.46 -3.40 -12.50
C ASP A 471 2.92 -3.36 -12.61
N HIS A 472 2.21 -2.90 -11.57
CA HIS A 472 0.75 -3.06 -11.46
C HIS A 472 -0.02 -1.84 -10.93
N LYS A 473 0.67 -0.72 -10.65
CA LYS A 473 0.03 0.48 -10.13
C LYS A 473 0.40 1.67 -10.99
N LYS A 474 -0.60 2.21 -11.67
CA LYS A 474 -0.43 3.42 -12.48
C LYS A 474 -0.56 4.61 -11.57
N ASP A 475 0.59 5.04 -11.09
CA ASP A 475 0.72 6.26 -10.31
C ASP A 475 1.86 7.10 -10.89
N GLY A 476 1.54 7.85 -11.94
CA GLY A 476 2.54 8.69 -12.60
C GLY A 476 3.05 9.86 -11.75
N MET A 477 2.33 10.20 -10.68
CA MET A 477 2.60 11.40 -9.87
C MET A 477 3.11 11.09 -8.47
N HIS A 478 3.17 9.82 -8.10
CA HIS A 478 3.97 9.35 -6.99
C HIS A 478 5.45 9.34 -7.36
N PHE A 479 6.24 10.04 -6.56
CA PHE A 479 7.69 10.04 -6.64
C PHE A 479 8.26 9.70 -5.28
N GLU A 480 9.24 8.81 -5.26
CA GLU A 480 9.96 8.46 -4.04
C GLU A 480 11.47 8.51 -4.25
N VAL A 481 12.22 8.61 -3.16
CA VAL A 481 13.67 8.42 -3.21
C VAL A 481 13.93 7.02 -3.75
N ARG A 482 14.71 6.90 -4.84
CA ARG A 482 15.19 5.58 -5.28
C ARG A 482 15.91 4.96 -4.10
N PRO A 483 15.58 3.72 -3.70
CA PRO A 483 16.44 3.00 -2.77
C PRO A 483 17.83 3.04 -3.36
N GLU A 484 18.80 3.60 -2.63
CA GLU A 484 20.17 3.63 -3.11
C GLU A 484 20.52 2.21 -3.54
N LEU A 485 21.02 2.05 -4.78
CA LEU A 485 21.92 0.93 -5.04
C LEU A 485 22.92 1.02 -3.90
N ASP A 486 22.93 0.03 -3.01
CA ASP A 486 23.84 0.09 -1.88
C ASP A 486 25.25 0.41 -2.42
N SER A 487 26.12 0.97 -1.59
CA SER A 487 27.50 1.29 -1.97
C SER A 487 28.31 0.09 -2.51
N ARG A 488 27.71 -1.10 -2.59
CA ARG A 488 28.22 -2.35 -3.15
C ARG A 488 27.60 -2.71 -4.52
N GLY A 489 26.79 -1.84 -5.12
CA GLY A 489 26.17 -2.05 -6.43
C GLY A 489 25.15 -3.19 -6.48
N LYS A 490 24.66 -3.67 -5.33
CA LYS A 490 23.62 -4.70 -5.28
C LYS A 490 22.26 -4.04 -5.32
N LYS A 491 21.45 -4.45 -6.30
CA LYS A 491 20.00 -4.19 -6.29
C LYS A 491 19.44 -4.71 -4.96
N GLN A 492 18.93 -3.81 -4.12
CA GLN A 492 18.05 -4.22 -3.02
C GLN A 492 16.88 -4.99 -3.63
N LYS A 493 16.73 -6.26 -3.24
CA LYS A 493 15.63 -7.09 -3.72
C LYS A 493 14.34 -6.57 -3.07
N TYR A 494 13.39 -6.20 -3.91
CA TYR A 494 12.00 -5.84 -3.56
C TYR A 494 11.19 -7.04 -3.10
#